data_AF-A0A4Y1QXM5-F1
#
_entry.id   AF-A0A4Y1QXM5-F1
#
_cell.length_a   1.000
_cell.length_b   1.000
_cell.length_c   1.000
_cell.angle_alpha   90.00
_cell.angle_beta   90.00
_cell.angle_gamma   90.00
#
_symmetry.space_group_name_H-M   'P 1'
#
loop_
_entity.id
_entity.type
_entity.pdbx_description
1 polymer ?
#
loop_
_entity_poly.entity_id
_entity_poly.type
_entity_poly.pdbx_seq_one_letter_code
_entity_poly.pdbx_strand_id
1 'polypeptide(L)'
;MKRCLNNFCRASGQVVSFEKSQIFCSPNVPNSLAAEISSICESPLTSNLGKYLGVPLIHSRLNKATYRSVVDKVQQKLTAWKGKLLSLPGRVTLIQSVTASIPLYTMQTVWLLASTCEELDKINRNFLWGSSDDVSKAHLVKWDTVCKSKKKGGLGLKQTDLINQSMLAKVGWRLLQHKESLWSNALIQKYLKGNVSNIFCNERAKHLHPSPT
;
A
#
# COMPACT_ATOMS: atom_id res chain seq x y z
N MET A 1 -24.09 -1.08 20.94
CA MET A 1 -22.63 -0.85 20.86
C MET A 1 -22.08 -0.17 22.12
N LYS A 2 -22.56 1.01 22.51
CA LYS A 2 -22.11 1.76 23.71
C LYS A 2 -22.10 0.92 25.00
N ARG A 3 -23.17 0.14 25.24
CA ARG A 3 -23.24 -0.80 26.38
C ARG A 3 -22.08 -1.80 26.39
N CYS A 4 -21.73 -2.38 25.25
CA CYS A 4 -20.64 -3.34 25.13
C CYS A 4 -19.28 -2.66 25.40
N LEU A 5 -19.06 -1.47 24.84
CA LEU A 5 -17.85 -0.69 25.08
C LEU A 5 -17.73 -0.32 26.56
N ASN A 6 -18.81 0.14 27.20
CA ASN A 6 -18.81 0.46 28.62
C ASN A 6 -18.50 -0.75 29.50
N ASN A 7 -19.03 -1.93 29.17
CA ASN A 7 -18.70 -3.17 29.87
C ASN A 7 -17.21 -3.52 29.70
N PHE A 8 -16.68 -3.37 28.49
CA PHE A 8 -15.24 -3.57 28.22
C PHE A 8 -14.38 -2.57 29.01
N CYS A 9 -14.73 -1.28 29.01
CA CYS A 9 -14.05 -0.24 29.77
C CYS A 9 -13.99 -0.57 31.27
N ARG A 10 -15.13 -1.00 31.84
CA ARG A 10 -15.22 -1.41 33.25
C ARG A 10 -14.35 -2.63 33.55
N ALA A 11 -14.33 -3.63 32.66
CA ALA A 11 -13.56 -4.85 32.86
C ALA A 11 -12.04 -4.65 32.65
N SER A 12 -11.64 -3.80 31.70
CA SER A 12 -10.24 -3.57 31.32
C SER A 12 -9.58 -2.38 32.05
N GLY A 13 -10.37 -1.51 32.68
CA GLY A 13 -9.89 -0.24 33.24
C GLY A 13 -9.55 0.84 32.19
N GLN A 14 -9.86 0.60 30.90
CA GLN A 14 -9.62 1.56 29.82
C GLN A 14 -10.82 2.47 29.57
N VAL A 15 -10.60 3.60 28.89
CA VAL A 15 -11.65 4.55 28.49
C VAL A 15 -11.56 4.82 26.99
N VAL A 16 -12.72 4.79 26.31
CA VAL A 16 -12.82 5.11 24.88
C VAL A 16 -12.78 6.62 24.69
N SER A 17 -11.92 7.08 23.77
CA SER A 17 -11.93 8.47 23.32
C SER A 17 -12.89 8.61 22.14
N PHE A 18 -14.08 9.14 22.42
CA PHE A 18 -15.09 9.42 21.39
C PHE A 18 -14.65 10.55 20.44
N GLU A 19 -13.81 11.48 20.92
CA GLU A 19 -13.21 12.54 20.10
C GLU A 19 -12.29 11.98 18.99
N LYS A 20 -11.54 10.92 19.28
CA LYS A 20 -10.67 10.23 18.30
C LYS A 20 -11.42 9.18 17.49
N SER A 21 -12.67 8.88 17.85
CA SER A 21 -13.50 7.87 17.19
C SER A 21 -14.33 8.53 16.09
N GLN A 22 -14.46 7.85 14.96
CA GLN A 22 -15.23 8.34 13.82
C GLN A 22 -16.05 7.19 13.24
N ILE A 23 -17.21 7.54 12.69
CA ILE A 23 -18.11 6.58 12.06
C ILE A 23 -18.18 6.87 10.58
N PHE A 24 -17.90 5.86 9.78
CA PHE A 24 -18.10 5.89 8.34
C PHE A 24 -19.30 5.02 7.98
N CYS A 25 -20.29 5.61 7.32
CA CYS A 25 -21.44 4.89 6.78
C CYS A 25 -21.29 4.68 5.28
N SER A 26 -21.73 3.53 4.78
CA SER A 26 -21.77 3.28 3.34
C SER A 26 -22.66 4.31 2.64
N PRO A 27 -22.34 4.73 1.40
CA PRO A 27 -23.21 5.61 0.61
C PRO A 27 -24.63 5.07 0.39
N ASN A 28 -24.85 3.76 0.58
CA ASN A 28 -26.16 3.13 0.46
C ASN A 28 -27.03 3.26 1.73
N VAL A 29 -26.50 3.83 2.81
CA VAL A 29 -27.23 4.03 4.07
C VAL A 29 -27.96 5.38 4.01
N PRO A 30 -29.27 5.44 4.29
CA PRO A 30 -30.00 6.71 4.38
C PRO A 30 -29.40 7.64 5.43
N ASN A 31 -29.34 8.94 5.12
CA ASN A 31 -28.76 9.95 6.03
C ASN A 31 -29.45 9.99 7.40
N SER A 32 -30.76 9.71 7.45
CA SER A 32 -31.51 9.61 8.71
C SER A 32 -30.97 8.50 9.61
N LEU A 33 -30.76 7.30 9.05
CA LEU A 33 -30.20 6.16 9.78
C LEU A 33 -28.73 6.40 10.16
N ALA A 34 -27.95 7.03 9.28
CA ALA A 34 -26.56 7.38 9.61
C ALA A 34 -26.49 8.37 10.79
N ALA A 35 -27.37 9.37 10.82
CA ALA A 35 -27.45 10.33 11.93
C ALA A 35 -27.90 9.66 13.24
N GLU A 36 -28.87 8.74 13.16
CA GLU A 36 -29.30 7.94 14.32
C GLU A 36 -28.14 7.09 14.88
N ILE A 37 -27.41 6.38 14.01
CA ILE A 37 -26.23 5.60 14.41
C ILE A 37 -25.17 6.49 15.06
N SER A 38 -24.91 7.67 14.49
CA SER A 38 -23.95 8.62 15.03
C SER A 38 -24.37 9.14 16.41
N SER A 39 -25.65 9.44 16.60
CA SER A 39 -26.22 9.85 17.88
C SER A 39 -26.08 8.75 18.94
N ILE A 40 -26.43 7.50 18.60
CA ILE A 40 -26.34 6.35 19.51
C ILE A 40 -24.88 6.07 19.94
N CYS A 41 -23.93 6.30 19.03
CA CYS A 41 -22.51 6.03 19.24
C CYS A 41 -21.70 7.23 19.74
N GLU A 42 -22.30 8.42 19.82
CA GLU A 42 -21.67 9.67 20.26
C GLU A 42 -20.35 9.97 19.53
N SER A 43 -20.26 9.58 18.26
CA SER A 43 -19.07 9.78 17.42
C SER A 43 -19.47 10.44 16.10
N PRO A 44 -18.70 11.42 15.61
CA PRO A 44 -19.04 12.16 14.41
C PRO A 44 -19.02 11.24 13.17
N LEU A 45 -19.94 11.51 12.24
CA LEU A 45 -19.89 10.93 10.89
C LEU A 45 -18.71 11.52 10.14
N THR A 46 -17.96 10.66 9.46
CA THR A 46 -16.90 11.05 8.55
C THR A 46 -17.14 10.47 7.17
N SER A 47 -16.80 11.25 6.15
CA SER A 47 -16.70 10.76 4.77
C SER A 47 -15.33 10.14 4.49
N ASN A 48 -14.36 10.27 5.40
CA ASN A 48 -13.01 9.74 5.25
C ASN A 48 -12.41 9.29 6.59
N LEU A 49 -12.15 7.99 6.72
CA LEU A 49 -11.54 7.38 7.91
C LEU A 49 -10.04 7.68 8.10
N GLY A 50 -9.42 8.38 7.15
CA GLY A 50 -8.02 8.78 7.23
C GLY A 50 -7.06 7.60 7.11
N LYS A 51 -6.08 7.53 8.01
CA LYS A 51 -5.00 6.52 7.99
C LYS A 51 -5.06 5.67 9.24
N TYR A 52 -4.90 4.36 9.07
CA TYR A 52 -4.70 3.41 10.17
C TYR A 52 -3.31 2.82 10.07
N LEU A 53 -2.53 2.94 11.14
CA LEU A 53 -1.12 2.53 11.20
C LEU A 53 -0.27 3.08 10.03
N GLY A 54 -0.62 4.25 9.50
CA GLY A 54 0.08 4.89 8.38
C GLY A 54 -0.38 4.47 6.98
N VAL A 55 -1.29 3.50 6.85
CA VAL A 55 -1.93 3.09 5.59
C VAL A 55 -3.30 3.76 5.46
N PRO A 56 -3.66 4.36 4.31
CA PRO A 56 -4.98 4.95 4.12
C PRO A 56 -6.09 3.88 4.21
N LEU A 57 -7.13 4.15 4.99
CA LEU A 57 -8.32 3.32 5.06
C LEU A 57 -9.20 3.62 3.83
N ILE A 58 -8.98 2.85 2.77
CA ILE A 58 -9.62 3.04 1.47
C ILE A 58 -11.07 2.55 1.52
N HIS A 59 -12.00 3.47 1.28
CA HIS A 59 -13.45 3.24 1.21
C HIS A 59 -14.05 3.73 -0.13
N SER A 60 -13.21 4.22 -1.04
CA SER A 60 -13.57 4.73 -2.37
C SER A 60 -12.59 4.21 -3.43
N ARG A 61 -12.83 4.55 -4.70
CA ARG A 61 -11.98 4.10 -5.82
C ARG A 61 -10.55 4.66 -5.66
N LEU A 62 -9.56 3.77 -5.81
CA LEU A 62 -8.15 4.16 -5.79
C LEU A 62 -7.85 5.18 -6.90
N ASN A 63 -7.17 6.25 -6.51
CA ASN A 63 -6.64 7.25 -7.43
C ASN A 63 -5.14 7.47 -7.17
N LYS A 64 -4.46 8.18 -8.06
CA LYS A 64 -3.03 8.50 -7.89
C LYS A 64 -2.75 9.27 -6.58
N ALA A 65 -3.69 10.11 -6.13
CA ALA A 65 -3.56 10.88 -4.90
C ALA A 65 -3.55 10.01 -3.63
N THR A 66 -4.15 8.81 -3.67
CA THR A 66 -4.31 7.92 -2.51
C THR A 66 -2.94 7.54 -1.92
N TYR A 67 -1.96 7.26 -2.78
CA TYR A 67 -0.62 6.82 -2.37
C TYR A 67 0.45 7.90 -2.54
N ARG A 68 0.06 9.13 -2.88
CA ARG A 68 1.00 10.24 -3.05
C ARG A 68 1.84 10.48 -1.79
N SER A 69 1.23 10.36 -0.61
CA SER A 69 1.96 10.50 0.64
C SER A 69 3.07 9.47 0.86
N VAL A 70 3.01 8.30 0.20
CA VAL A 70 4.10 7.30 0.24
C VAL A 70 5.25 7.76 -0.65
N VAL A 71 4.93 8.24 -1.85
CA VAL A 71 5.88 8.81 -2.81
C VAL A 71 6.60 10.01 -2.18
N ASP A 72 5.86 10.95 -1.61
CA ASP A 72 6.40 12.16 -0.98
C ASP A 72 7.34 11.81 0.18
N LYS A 73 7.00 10.81 1.00
CA LYS A 73 7.88 10.34 2.09
C LYS A 73 9.18 9.75 1.57
N VAL A 74 9.14 8.98 0.48
CA VAL A 74 10.34 8.42 -0.15
C VAL A 74 11.20 9.55 -0.72
N GLN A 75 10.59 10.48 -1.45
CA GLN A 75 11.26 11.65 -2.00
C GLN A 75 11.90 12.48 -0.89
N GLN A 76 11.15 12.83 0.15
CA GLN A 76 11.64 13.62 1.28
C GLN A 76 12.80 12.92 1.98
N LYS A 77 12.73 11.60 2.17
CA LYS A 77 13.83 10.85 2.79
C LYS A 77 15.07 10.87 1.91
N LEU A 78 14.96 10.64 0.60
CA LEU A 78 16.11 10.64 -0.29
C LEU A 78 16.74 12.04 -0.43
N THR A 79 15.93 13.09 -0.50
CA THR A 79 16.39 14.49 -0.63
C THR A 79 16.94 15.06 0.68
N ALA A 80 16.44 14.62 1.85
CA ALA A 80 16.97 15.03 3.15
C ALA A 80 18.44 14.61 3.33
N TRP A 81 18.86 13.53 2.67
CA TRP A 81 20.28 13.18 2.61
C TRP A 81 20.97 14.05 1.55
N LYS A 82 22.15 14.57 1.89
CA LYS A 82 23.00 15.29 0.93
C LYS A 82 23.49 14.31 -0.14
N GLY A 83 22.68 13.99 -1.14
CA GLY A 83 23.01 13.06 -2.22
C GLY A 83 24.30 13.44 -2.97
N LYS A 84 24.67 14.73 -2.98
CA LYS A 84 25.94 15.24 -3.50
C LYS A 84 27.17 14.79 -2.71
N LEU A 85 27.02 14.44 -1.43
CA LEU A 85 28.11 13.93 -0.57
C LEU A 85 28.26 12.40 -0.62
N LEU A 86 27.30 11.69 -1.22
CA LEU A 86 27.30 10.24 -1.26
C LEU A 86 27.95 9.73 -2.55
N SER A 87 28.87 8.78 -2.38
CA SER A 87 29.38 7.95 -3.48
C SER A 87 28.25 7.12 -4.10
N LEU A 88 28.48 6.62 -5.32
CA LEU A 88 27.48 5.79 -6.02
C LEU A 88 27.04 4.56 -5.19
N PRO A 89 27.95 3.78 -4.56
CA PRO A 89 27.55 2.71 -3.65
C PRO A 89 26.73 3.20 -2.45
N GLY A 90 27.09 4.36 -1.87
CA GLY A 90 26.33 4.96 -0.77
C GLY A 90 24.89 5.29 -1.16
N ARG A 91 24.68 5.81 -2.40
CA ARG A 91 23.34 6.07 -2.93
C ARG A 91 22.54 4.79 -3.14
N VAL A 92 23.15 3.74 -3.68
CA VAL A 92 22.51 2.43 -3.84
C VAL A 92 22.04 1.89 -2.50
N THR A 93 22.92 1.89 -1.49
CA THR A 93 22.59 1.43 -0.13
C THR A 93 21.45 2.24 0.48
N LEU A 94 21.46 3.56 0.29
CA LEU A 94 20.39 4.41 0.81
C LEU A 94 19.05 4.15 0.12
N ILE A 95 19.03 4.01 -1.22
CA ILE A 95 17.82 3.63 -1.97
C ILE A 95 17.26 2.31 -1.44
N GLN A 96 18.13 1.31 -1.25
CA GLN A 96 17.72 0.00 -0.73
C GLN A 96 17.09 0.13 0.66
N SER A 97 17.68 0.91 1.57
CA SER A 97 17.13 1.13 2.91
C SER A 97 15.77 1.85 2.90
N VAL A 98 15.64 2.92 2.12
CA VAL A 98 14.40 3.73 2.06
C VAL A 98 13.27 2.96 1.36
N THR A 99 13.56 2.33 0.21
CA THR A 99 12.55 1.59 -0.57
C THR A 99 12.17 0.28 0.12
N ALA A 100 13.06 -0.33 0.90
CA ALA A 100 12.72 -1.52 1.69
C ALA A 100 11.89 -1.21 2.95
N SER A 101 11.79 0.03 3.40
CA SER A 101 11.06 0.38 4.63
C SER A 101 9.70 1.02 4.34
N ILE A 102 9.67 2.09 3.54
CA ILE A 102 8.48 2.94 3.42
C ILE A 102 7.42 2.34 2.48
N PRO A 103 7.70 2.13 1.18
CA PRO A 103 6.69 1.58 0.28
C PRO A 103 6.43 0.10 0.59
N LEU A 104 7.43 -0.64 1.08
CA LEU A 104 7.29 -2.06 1.43
C LEU A 104 6.19 -2.31 2.46
N TYR A 105 6.11 -1.48 3.51
CA TYR A 105 5.08 -1.58 4.53
C TYR A 105 3.67 -1.43 3.93
N THR A 106 3.51 -0.47 2.99
CA THR A 106 2.23 -0.24 2.33
C THR A 106 1.89 -1.42 1.41
N MET A 107 2.83 -1.89 0.59
CA MET A 107 2.66 -3.01 -0.35
C MET A 107 2.27 -4.35 0.33
N GLN A 108 2.57 -4.52 1.62
CA GLN A 108 2.14 -5.71 2.36
C GLN A 108 0.62 -5.79 2.56
N THR A 109 -0.07 -4.66 2.45
CA THR A 109 -1.51 -4.55 2.75
C THR A 109 -2.35 -4.15 1.55
N VAL A 110 -1.75 -3.50 0.55
CA VAL A 110 -2.47 -2.97 -0.62
C VAL A 110 -1.70 -3.17 -1.92
N TRP A 111 -2.45 -3.37 -3.00
CA TRP A 111 -1.90 -3.29 -4.36
C TRP A 111 -1.69 -1.82 -4.74
N LEU A 112 -0.44 -1.40 -4.90
CA LEU A 112 -0.12 -0.07 -5.45
C LEU A 112 -0.40 0.01 -6.95
N LEU A 113 -0.92 1.15 -7.41
CA LEU A 113 -1.14 1.44 -8.84
C LEU A 113 0.21 1.42 -9.59
N ALA A 114 0.22 0.89 -10.82
CA ALA A 114 1.43 0.84 -11.65
C ALA A 114 2.09 2.22 -11.80
N SER A 115 1.30 3.28 -11.99
CA SER A 115 1.79 4.65 -12.07
C SER A 115 2.54 5.10 -10.80
N THR A 116 2.13 4.63 -9.62
CA THR A 116 2.81 4.94 -8.36
C THR A 116 4.14 4.18 -8.26
N CYS A 117 4.18 2.93 -8.73
CA CYS A 117 5.41 2.16 -8.80
C CYS A 117 6.43 2.80 -9.76
N GLU A 118 5.98 3.26 -10.93
CA GLU A 118 6.81 3.97 -11.90
C GLU A 118 7.37 5.29 -11.33
N GLU A 119 6.55 6.03 -10.58
CA GLU A 119 6.96 7.28 -9.94
C GLU A 119 8.04 7.05 -8.86
N LEU A 120 7.88 6.00 -8.03
CA LEU A 120 8.89 5.58 -7.05
C LEU A 120 10.21 5.18 -7.73
N ASP A 121 10.13 4.42 -8.82
CA ASP A 121 11.31 4.02 -9.60
C ASP A 121 11.99 5.22 -10.27
N LYS A 122 11.21 6.21 -10.74
CA LYS A 122 11.73 7.47 -11.28
C LYS A 122 12.50 8.25 -10.22
N ILE A 123 11.96 8.37 -9.01
CA ILE A 123 12.61 9.03 -7.87
C ILE A 123 13.93 8.34 -7.52
N ASN A 124 13.90 7.01 -7.38
CA ASN A 124 15.09 6.21 -7.08
C ASN A 124 16.17 6.36 -8.16
N ARG A 125 15.77 6.37 -9.43
CA ARG A 125 16.68 6.55 -10.58
C ARG A 125 17.30 7.95 -10.59
N ASN A 126 16.49 8.99 -10.39
CA ASN A 126 16.97 10.37 -10.33
C ASN A 126 17.99 10.53 -9.19
N PHE A 127 17.69 10.00 -8.01
CA PHE A 127 18.59 10.04 -6.87
C PHE A 127 19.91 9.28 -7.13
N LEU A 128 19.85 8.09 -7.74
CA LEU A 128 21.03 7.28 -8.06
C LEU A 128 22.03 8.07 -8.92
N TRP A 129 21.55 8.64 -10.03
CA TRP A 129 22.39 9.40 -10.96
C TRP A 129 22.68 10.83 -10.48
N GLY A 130 21.99 11.29 -9.44
CA GLY A 130 22.16 12.61 -8.86
C GLY A 130 21.53 13.71 -9.70
N SER A 131 20.44 13.37 -10.40
CA SER A 131 19.54 14.34 -10.99
C SER A 131 18.74 15.01 -9.88
N SER A 132 18.72 16.33 -9.87
CA SER A 132 17.85 17.17 -9.01
C SER A 132 16.90 17.98 -9.88
N ASP A 133 15.90 18.62 -9.27
CA ASP A 133 14.90 19.41 -10.01
C ASP A 133 15.54 20.50 -10.89
N ASP A 134 16.68 21.06 -10.48
CA ASP A 134 17.46 22.05 -11.26
C ASP A 134 18.52 21.46 -12.21
N VAL A 135 18.94 20.20 -12.02
CA VAL A 135 20.07 19.61 -12.75
C VAL A 135 19.71 18.21 -13.19
N SER A 136 19.36 18.06 -14.46
CA SER A 136 19.15 16.76 -15.07
C SER A 136 20.49 16.13 -15.44
N LYS A 137 20.78 14.93 -14.90
CA LYS A 137 21.91 14.10 -15.31
C LYS A 137 21.44 12.95 -16.18
N ALA A 138 22.21 12.63 -17.21
CA ALA A 138 21.92 11.52 -18.10
C ALA A 138 21.91 10.19 -17.33
N HIS A 139 20.87 9.39 -17.55
CA HIS A 139 20.78 8.03 -17.02
C HIS A 139 21.61 7.10 -17.91
N LEU A 140 22.82 6.76 -17.47
CA LEU A 140 23.79 6.03 -18.29
C LEU A 140 23.41 4.56 -18.54
N VAL A 141 22.57 3.98 -17.68
CA VAL A 141 22.20 2.55 -17.74
C VAL A 141 20.68 2.40 -17.62
N LYS A 142 20.12 1.49 -18.41
CA LYS A 142 18.69 1.12 -18.33
C LYS A 142 18.37 0.62 -16.92
N TRP A 143 17.21 1.02 -16.39
CA TRP A 143 16.79 0.68 -15.04
C TRP A 143 16.66 -0.82 -14.80
N ASP A 144 16.17 -1.57 -15.79
CA ASP A 144 16.14 -3.03 -15.73
C ASP A 144 17.53 -3.64 -15.46
N THR A 145 18.56 -3.16 -16.15
CA THR A 145 19.94 -3.61 -15.93
C THR A 145 20.43 -3.24 -14.54
N VAL A 146 20.10 -2.04 -14.04
CA VAL A 146 20.45 -1.61 -12.69
C VAL A 146 19.80 -2.51 -11.63
N CYS A 147 18.56 -2.95 -11.86
CA CYS A 147 17.81 -3.80 -10.94
C CYS A 147 18.21 -5.28 -10.96
N LYS A 148 19.04 -5.72 -11.91
CA LYS A 148 19.56 -7.10 -11.91
C LYS A 148 20.39 -7.36 -10.65
N SER A 149 20.43 -8.63 -10.24
CA SER A 149 21.29 -9.06 -9.12
C SER A 149 22.76 -8.74 -9.39
N LYS A 150 23.55 -8.53 -8.35
CA LYS A 150 25.01 -8.32 -8.46
C LYS A 150 25.72 -9.44 -9.23
N LYS A 151 25.29 -10.69 -9.06
CA LYS A 151 25.79 -11.86 -9.81
C LYS A 151 25.54 -11.78 -11.33
N LYS A 152 24.53 -11.01 -11.76
CA LYS A 152 24.15 -10.77 -13.15
C LYS A 152 24.60 -9.39 -13.66
N GLY A 153 25.55 -8.75 -12.98
CA GLY A 153 26.12 -7.45 -13.39
C GLY A 153 25.26 -6.23 -13.08
N GLY A 154 24.19 -6.36 -12.29
CA GLY A 154 23.38 -5.21 -11.83
C GLY A 154 23.78 -4.71 -10.44
N LEU A 155 23.09 -3.68 -9.94
CA LEU A 155 23.34 -3.10 -8.61
C LEU A 155 22.52 -3.78 -7.50
N GLY A 156 21.59 -4.68 -7.85
CA GLY A 156 20.70 -5.34 -6.89
C GLY A 156 19.64 -4.42 -6.30
N LEU A 157 19.32 -3.32 -6.97
CA LEU A 157 18.09 -2.57 -6.69
C LEU A 157 16.89 -3.41 -7.14
N LYS A 158 15.73 -3.19 -6.54
CA LYS A 158 14.51 -3.94 -6.89
C LYS A 158 13.54 -3.01 -7.59
N GLN A 159 12.94 -3.47 -8.68
CA GLN A 159 11.85 -2.73 -9.32
C GLN A 159 10.62 -2.75 -8.40
N THR A 160 9.98 -1.59 -8.27
CA THR A 160 8.92 -1.37 -7.28
C THR A 160 7.67 -2.19 -7.59
N ASP A 161 7.36 -2.42 -8.86
CA ASP A 161 6.26 -3.25 -9.34
C ASP A 161 6.43 -4.73 -8.97
N LEU A 162 7.63 -5.30 -9.18
CA LEU A 162 7.96 -6.69 -8.84
C LEU A 162 7.90 -6.91 -7.32
N ILE A 163 8.35 -5.92 -6.53
CA ILE A 163 8.21 -6.00 -5.07
C ILE A 163 6.73 -6.02 -4.69
N ASN A 164 5.91 -5.13 -5.25
CA ASN A 164 4.48 -5.06 -4.98
C ASN A 164 3.78 -6.39 -5.29
N GLN A 165 4.04 -6.97 -6.47
CA GLN A 165 3.55 -8.29 -6.85
C GLN A 165 4.00 -9.38 -5.88
N SER A 166 5.29 -9.40 -5.51
CA SER A 166 5.83 -10.40 -4.59
C SER A 166 5.21 -10.33 -3.19
N MET A 167 4.91 -9.12 -2.70
CA MET A 167 4.28 -8.92 -1.40
C MET A 167 2.83 -9.42 -1.39
N LEU A 168 2.12 -9.22 -2.49
CA LEU A 168 0.77 -9.73 -2.64
C LEU A 168 0.74 -11.25 -2.81
N ALA A 169 1.67 -11.81 -3.58
CA ALA A 169 1.85 -13.26 -3.67
C ALA A 169 2.13 -13.87 -2.28
N LYS A 170 2.93 -13.19 -1.44
CA LYS A 170 3.17 -13.60 -0.05
C LYS A 170 1.89 -13.58 0.79
N VAL A 171 1.01 -12.59 0.63
CA VAL A 171 -0.29 -12.56 1.30
C VAL A 171 -1.21 -13.68 0.80
N GLY A 172 -1.28 -13.89 -0.51
CA GLY A 172 -2.04 -14.99 -1.12
C GLY A 172 -1.55 -16.36 -0.64
N TRP A 173 -0.23 -16.54 -0.52
CA TRP A 173 0.37 -17.75 0.06
C TRP A 173 -0.04 -17.96 1.52
N ARG A 174 -0.01 -16.91 2.34
CA ARG A 174 -0.48 -16.99 3.74
C ARG A 174 -1.95 -17.36 3.84
N LEU A 175 -2.78 -16.84 2.94
CA LEU A 175 -4.21 -17.17 2.86
C LEU A 175 -4.42 -18.66 2.54
N LEU A 176 -3.56 -19.25 1.69
CA LEU A 176 -3.60 -20.67 1.35
C LEU A 176 -3.13 -21.57 2.50
N GLN A 177 -2.11 -21.15 3.25
CA GLN A 177 -1.50 -21.93 4.31
C GLN A 177 -2.25 -21.85 5.66
N HIS A 178 -2.79 -20.68 6.00
CA HIS A 178 -3.38 -20.42 7.32
C HIS A 178 -4.90 -20.23 7.25
N LYS A 179 -5.60 -21.20 6.66
CA LYS A 179 -7.06 -21.15 6.45
C LYS A 179 -7.85 -20.96 7.75
N GLU A 180 -7.35 -21.46 8.88
CA GLU A 180 -8.04 -21.39 10.18
C GLU A 180 -8.02 -19.99 10.82
N SER A 181 -7.16 -19.09 10.35
CA SER A 181 -7.11 -17.73 10.89
C SER A 181 -8.40 -16.96 10.56
N LEU A 182 -8.92 -16.18 11.52
CA LEU A 182 -10.18 -15.45 11.38
C LEU A 182 -10.22 -14.53 10.14
N TRP A 183 -9.12 -13.83 9.85
CA TRP A 183 -9.02 -12.97 8.68
C TRP A 183 -9.05 -13.78 7.38
N SER A 184 -8.40 -14.94 7.34
CA SER A 184 -8.40 -15.83 6.16
C SER A 184 -9.79 -16.38 5.92
N ASN A 185 -10.47 -16.87 6.97
CA ASN A 185 -11.84 -17.34 6.90
C ASN A 185 -12.79 -16.24 6.41
N ALA A 186 -12.69 -15.03 6.96
CA ALA A 186 -13.52 -13.91 6.53
C ALA A 186 -13.33 -13.58 5.04
N LEU A 187 -12.08 -13.57 4.54
CA LEU A 187 -11.79 -13.32 3.14
C LEU A 187 -12.26 -14.45 2.22
N ILE A 188 -12.04 -15.72 2.61
CA ILE A 188 -12.45 -16.88 1.85
C ILE A 188 -13.98 -16.93 1.70
N GLN A 189 -14.71 -16.67 2.79
CA GLN A 189 -16.17 -16.66 2.74
C GLN A 189 -16.71 -15.50 1.91
N LYS A 190 -16.17 -14.29 2.10
CA LYS A 190 -16.66 -13.08 1.43
C LYS A 190 -16.33 -13.04 -0.08
N TYR A 191 -15.10 -13.38 -0.45
CA TYR A 191 -14.60 -13.16 -1.81
C TYR A 191 -14.44 -14.44 -2.63
N LEU A 192 -14.19 -15.58 -1.96
CA LEU A 192 -13.89 -16.85 -2.63
C LEU A 192 -15.05 -17.87 -2.51
N LYS A 193 -16.16 -17.47 -1.87
CA LYS A 193 -17.35 -18.31 -1.64
C LYS A 193 -17.01 -19.67 -1.01
N GLY A 194 -16.06 -19.69 -0.09
CA GLY A 194 -15.62 -20.92 0.57
C GLY A 194 -14.59 -21.75 -0.20
N ASN A 195 -14.26 -21.40 -1.46
CA ASN A 195 -13.34 -22.19 -2.28
C ASN A 195 -12.05 -21.45 -2.65
N VAL A 196 -10.95 -21.88 -2.04
CA VAL A 196 -9.63 -21.26 -2.17
C VAL A 196 -8.99 -21.50 -3.55
N SER A 197 -9.44 -22.48 -4.33
CA SER A 197 -8.94 -22.71 -5.71
C SER A 197 -9.25 -21.54 -6.65
N ASN A 198 -10.25 -20.73 -6.32
CA ASN A 198 -10.66 -19.57 -7.12
C ASN A 198 -9.65 -18.41 -7.09
N ILE A 199 -8.67 -18.40 -6.16
CA ILE A 199 -7.64 -17.37 -6.06
C ILE A 199 -6.82 -17.25 -7.35
N PHE A 200 -6.55 -18.38 -8.02
CA PHE A 200 -5.72 -18.43 -9.22
C PHE A 200 -6.53 -18.47 -10.53
N CYS A 201 -7.86 -18.54 -10.45
CA CYS A 201 -8.71 -18.82 -11.61
C CYS A 201 -9.19 -17.59 -12.38
N ASN A 202 -8.57 -16.41 -12.25
CA ASN A 202 -9.09 -15.21 -12.92
C ASN A 202 -8.07 -14.38 -13.73
N GLU A 203 -7.25 -15.04 -14.56
CA GLU A 203 -6.42 -14.36 -15.58
C GLU A 203 -6.34 -15.08 -16.94
N ARG A 204 -7.47 -15.60 -17.47
CA ARG A 204 -7.44 -16.19 -18.83
C ARG A 204 -8.59 -15.87 -19.78
N ALA A 205 -9.34 -14.78 -19.58
CA ALA A 205 -10.51 -14.52 -20.43
C ALA A 205 -10.71 -13.08 -20.95
N LYS A 206 -9.70 -12.19 -20.98
CA LYS A 206 -9.91 -10.83 -21.55
C LYS A 206 -8.92 -10.29 -22.57
N HIS A 207 -7.81 -10.96 -22.88
CA HIS A 207 -6.89 -10.51 -23.93
C HIS A 207 -6.33 -11.67 -24.75
N LEU A 208 -7.17 -12.28 -25.58
CA LEU A 208 -6.77 -13.11 -26.74
C LEU A 208 -7.99 -13.30 -27.66
N HIS A 209 -8.43 -12.20 -28.28
CA HIS A 209 -9.13 -12.28 -29.57
C HIS A 209 -8.24 -11.55 -30.59
N PRO A 210 -7.59 -12.26 -31.53
CA PRO A 210 -7.10 -11.62 -32.72
C PRO A 210 -8.29 -11.19 -33.58
N SER A 211 -8.28 -9.93 -34.02
CA SER A 211 -9.19 -9.42 -35.04
C SER A 211 -9.15 -10.33 -36.27
N PRO A 212 -10.28 -10.78 -36.82
CA PRO A 212 -10.29 -11.34 -38.16
C PRO A 212 -10.14 -10.19 -39.17
N THR A 213 -9.35 -10.50 -40.19
CA THR A 213 -9.07 -9.79 -41.44
C THR A 213 -10.22 -8.97 -42.00
#